data_AF-A0A1Y4UTV3-F1
#
_entry.id   AF-A0A1Y4UTV3-F1
#
_cell.length_a   1.000
_cell.length_b   1.000
_cell.length_c   1.000
_cell.angle_alpha   90.00
_cell.angle_beta   90.00
_cell.angle_gamma   90.00
#
_symmetry.space_group_name_H-M   'P 1'
#
loop_
_entity.id
_entity.type
_entity.pdbx_description
1 polymer ?
#
loop_
_entity_poly.entity_id
_entity_poly.type
_entity_poly.pdbx_seq_one_letter_code
_entity_poly.pdbx_strand_id
1 'polypeptide(L)'
;MTSTSRRDNRPESREKEDAFVLGNKAKDLYIYTSEAIGNTNIIPKHRRHTAGQRLENMTFEIMDKCYLANTKSLKTKREERQALQEEIMALCLVFENLINALKASKAYPGVDAHKAAIWTQKSMDVRFLCAAWYKSDMTRR
;
A
#
# COMPACT_ATOMS: atom_id res chain seq x y z
N MET A 1 25.56 -37.00 -24.66
CA MET A 1 24.20 -36.47 -24.42
C MET A 1 24.27 -35.56 -23.20
N THR A 2 24.32 -34.24 -23.43
CA THR A 2 24.51 -33.21 -22.42
C THR A 2 23.19 -32.95 -21.69
N SER A 3 23.14 -33.35 -20.42
CA SER A 3 22.06 -33.04 -19.49
C SER A 3 22.00 -31.53 -19.25
N THR A 4 21.00 -30.87 -19.82
CA THR A 4 20.70 -29.46 -19.57
C THR A 4 20.23 -29.32 -18.13
N SER A 5 21.09 -28.77 -17.27
CA SER A 5 20.73 -28.33 -15.93
C SER A 5 19.58 -27.32 -16.03
N ARG A 6 18.37 -27.73 -15.59
CA ARG A 6 17.26 -26.82 -15.30
C ARG A 6 17.72 -25.92 -14.16
N ARG A 7 18.22 -24.72 -14.47
CA ARG A 7 18.32 -23.65 -13.47
C ARG A 7 16.90 -23.36 -13.01
N ASP A 8 16.62 -23.69 -11.77
CA ASP A 8 15.32 -23.52 -11.13
C ASP A 8 15.08 -22.01 -10.92
N ASN A 9 14.54 -21.32 -11.93
CA ASN A 9 14.15 -19.89 -11.89
C ASN A 9 12.91 -19.62 -11.01
N ARG A 10 12.49 -20.58 -10.18
CA ARG A 10 11.29 -20.51 -9.33
C ARG A 10 11.28 -19.41 -8.26
N PRO A 11 12.40 -19.08 -7.59
CA PRO A 11 12.39 -18.07 -6.53
C PRO A 11 12.15 -16.65 -7.11
N GLU A 12 12.93 -16.25 -8.12
CA GLU A 12 12.86 -14.90 -8.69
C GLU A 12 11.53 -14.60 -9.42
N SER A 13 10.91 -15.62 -10.04
CA SER A 13 9.62 -15.45 -10.73
C SER A 13 8.47 -15.19 -9.77
N ARG A 14 8.41 -15.94 -8.67
CA ARG A 14 7.42 -15.74 -7.60
C ARG A 14 7.63 -14.42 -6.86
N GLU A 15 8.87 -13.99 -6.68
CA GLU A 15 9.18 -12.68 -6.07
C GLU A 15 8.66 -11.50 -6.89
N LYS A 16 8.83 -11.56 -8.22
CA LYS A 16 8.28 -10.54 -9.11
C LYS A 16 6.75 -10.56 -9.09
N GLU A 17 6.14 -11.73 -8.94
CA GLU A 17 4.70 -11.88 -8.82
C GLU A 17 4.16 -11.28 -7.52
N ASP A 18 4.76 -11.59 -6.37
CA ASP A 18 4.35 -11.04 -5.06
C ASP A 18 4.53 -9.51 -5.00
N ALA A 19 5.66 -9.01 -5.51
CA ALA A 19 5.94 -7.58 -5.64
C ALA A 19 4.93 -6.86 -6.55
N PHE A 20 4.54 -7.50 -7.65
CA PHE A 20 3.53 -7.01 -8.57
C PHE A 20 2.14 -6.97 -7.91
N VAL A 21 1.78 -8.00 -7.14
CA VAL A 21 0.53 -8.05 -6.38
C VAL A 21 0.46 -6.92 -5.35
N LEU A 22 1.52 -6.68 -4.58
CA LEU A 22 1.58 -5.58 -3.62
C LEU A 22 1.39 -4.21 -4.30
N GLY A 23 2.10 -3.97 -5.42
CA GLY A 23 1.98 -2.73 -6.19
C GLY A 23 0.56 -2.50 -6.70
N ASN A 24 -0.11 -3.55 -7.19
CA ASN A 24 -1.51 -3.46 -7.64
C ASN A 24 -2.45 -3.13 -6.49
N LYS A 25 -2.25 -3.72 -5.30
CA LYS A 25 -3.07 -3.40 -4.12
C LYS A 25 -2.90 -1.95 -3.65
N ALA A 26 -1.67 -1.44 -3.69
CA ALA A 26 -1.42 -0.03 -3.38
C ALA A 26 -2.09 0.91 -4.39
N LYS A 27 -2.04 0.55 -5.68
CA LYS A 27 -2.76 1.26 -6.75
C LYS A 27 -4.28 1.23 -6.56
N ASP A 28 -4.85 0.09 -6.19
CA ASP A 28 -6.29 -0.06 -5.92
C ASP A 28 -6.75 0.78 -4.72
N LEU A 29 -5.88 0.97 -3.72
CA LEU A 29 -6.12 1.87 -2.60
C LEU A 29 -6.11 3.34 -3.04
N TYR A 30 -5.13 3.73 -3.86
CA TYR A 30 -5.05 5.08 -4.42
C TYR A 30 -6.26 5.42 -5.29
N ILE A 31 -6.63 4.55 -6.24
CA ILE A 31 -7.77 4.77 -7.15
C ILE A 31 -9.06 4.97 -6.36
N TYR A 32 -9.37 4.04 -5.45
CA TYR A 32 -10.58 4.15 -4.62
C TYR A 32 -10.61 5.45 -3.80
N THR A 33 -9.44 5.89 -3.32
CA THR A 33 -9.32 7.14 -2.55
C THR A 33 -9.54 8.37 -3.43
N SER A 34 -8.93 8.42 -4.61
CA SER A 34 -9.10 9.54 -5.55
C SER A 34 -10.55 9.66 -6.03
N GLU A 35 -11.20 8.54 -6.36
CA GLU A 35 -12.63 8.50 -6.71
C GLU A 35 -13.53 9.00 -5.57
N ALA A 36 -13.25 8.58 -4.34
CA ALA A 36 -13.99 9.02 -3.16
C ALA A 36 -13.82 10.52 -2.86
N ILE A 37 -12.64 11.09 -3.09
CA ILE A 37 -12.39 12.54 -2.96
C ILE A 37 -13.15 13.35 -4.03
N GLY A 38 -13.22 12.80 -5.25
CA GLY A 38 -14.02 13.35 -6.34
C GLY A 38 -15.53 13.35 -6.05
N ASN A 39 -16.00 12.49 -5.15
CA ASN A 39 -17.40 12.36 -4.80
C ASN A 39 -17.79 13.27 -3.62
N THR A 40 -18.60 14.31 -3.88
CA THR A 40 -19.07 15.26 -2.85
C THR A 40 -19.96 14.63 -1.78
N ASN A 41 -20.55 13.47 -2.06
CA ASN A 41 -21.37 12.74 -1.08
C ASN A 41 -20.51 11.97 -0.08
N ILE A 42 -19.22 11.76 -0.36
CA ILE A 42 -18.26 11.11 0.54
C ILE A 42 -17.40 12.18 1.21
N ILE A 43 -16.66 12.96 0.41
CA ILE A 43 -15.82 14.06 0.88
C ILE A 43 -16.45 15.40 0.44
N PRO A 44 -16.93 16.23 1.38
CA PRO A 44 -17.51 17.52 1.04
C PRO A 44 -16.53 18.41 0.26
N LYS A 45 -17.04 19.17 -0.73
CA LYS A 45 -16.20 20.01 -1.61
C LYS A 45 -15.23 20.93 -0.85
N HIS A 46 -15.70 21.57 0.21
CA HIS A 46 -14.90 22.48 1.05
C HIS A 46 -13.83 21.77 1.90
N ARG A 47 -13.87 20.43 2.00
CA ARG A 47 -12.87 19.62 2.71
C ARG A 47 -11.87 18.93 1.77
N ARG A 48 -12.04 19.03 0.45
CA ARG A 48 -11.14 18.40 -0.53
C ARG A 48 -9.70 18.87 -0.37
N HIS A 49 -9.46 20.16 -0.23
CA HIS A 49 -8.11 20.71 -0.07
C HIS A 49 -7.49 20.50 1.32
N THR A 50 -8.20 19.85 2.24
CA THR A 50 -7.69 19.51 3.57
C THR A 50 -7.62 17.99 3.74
N ALA A 51 -8.68 17.36 4.23
CA ALA A 51 -8.72 15.91 4.44
C ALA A 51 -8.59 15.13 3.13
N GLY A 52 -9.25 15.60 2.05
CA GLY A 52 -9.15 14.93 0.74
C GLY A 52 -7.70 14.85 0.23
N GLN A 53 -7.02 16.00 0.15
CA GLN A 53 -5.63 16.08 -0.28
C GLN A 53 -4.71 15.26 0.62
N ARG A 54 -4.96 15.26 1.95
CA ARG A 54 -4.18 14.43 2.87
C ARG A 54 -4.35 12.94 2.56
N LEU A 55 -5.56 12.46 2.32
CA LEU A 55 -5.84 11.07 1.95
C LEU A 55 -5.17 10.69 0.62
N GLU A 56 -5.28 11.55 -0.40
CA GLU A 56 -4.67 11.32 -1.70
C GLU A 56 -3.14 11.25 -1.60
N ASN A 57 -2.53 12.22 -0.91
CA ASN A 57 -1.08 12.25 -0.71
C ASN A 57 -0.58 11.00 0.01
N MET A 58 -1.29 10.55 1.06
CA MET A 58 -0.89 9.36 1.80
C MET A 58 -0.96 8.09 0.96
N THR A 59 -2.03 7.92 0.16
CA THR A 59 -2.18 6.73 -0.68
C THR A 59 -1.24 6.75 -1.88
N PHE A 60 -0.96 7.93 -2.44
CA PHE A 60 0.08 8.12 -3.44
C PHE A 60 1.46 7.76 -2.86
N GLU A 61 1.78 8.24 -1.66
CA GLU A 61 3.06 7.96 -1.01
C GLU A 61 3.26 6.47 -0.70
N ILE A 62 2.20 5.77 -0.25
CA ILE A 62 2.20 4.31 -0.08
C ILE A 62 2.53 3.61 -1.40
N MET A 63 1.85 4.00 -2.48
CA MET A 63 2.07 3.45 -3.82
C MET A 63 3.50 3.69 -4.30
N ASP A 64 3.99 4.93 -4.24
CA ASP A 64 5.35 5.29 -4.65
C ASP A 64 6.41 4.52 -3.87
N LYS A 65 6.25 4.40 -2.55
CA LYS A 65 7.19 3.65 -1.71
C LYS A 65 7.19 2.17 -2.03
N CYS A 66 6.04 1.57 -2.37
CA CYS A 66 5.99 0.18 -2.84
C CYS A 66 6.85 -0.01 -4.10
N TYR A 67 6.74 0.90 -5.07
CA TYR A 67 7.58 0.89 -6.27
C TYR A 67 9.06 1.09 -5.93
N LEU A 68 9.39 2.10 -5.12
CA LEU A 68 10.76 2.40 -4.75
C LEU A 68 11.43 1.23 -4.02
N ALA A 69 10.75 0.62 -3.05
CA ALA A 69 11.26 -0.54 -2.32
C ALA A 69 11.58 -1.70 -3.28
N ASN A 70 10.72 -1.94 -4.27
CA ASN A 70 10.93 -2.98 -5.28
C ASN A 70 12.16 -2.73 -6.16
N THR A 71 12.56 -1.47 -6.38
CA THR A 71 13.79 -1.15 -7.12
C THR A 71 15.08 -1.41 -6.34
N LYS A 72 15.00 -1.55 -5.01
CA LYS A 72 16.17 -1.75 -4.16
C LYS A 72 16.62 -3.21 -4.20
N SER A 73 17.88 -3.42 -4.54
CA SER A 73 18.51 -4.74 -4.54
C SER A 73 18.62 -5.31 -3.12
N LEU A 74 18.14 -6.55 -2.94
CA LEU A 74 18.27 -7.26 -1.66
C LEU A 74 19.73 -7.55 -1.26
N LYS A 75 20.65 -7.58 -2.23
CA LYS A 75 22.08 -7.87 -1.99
C LYS A 75 22.88 -6.63 -1.60
N THR A 76 22.57 -5.49 -2.20
CA THR A 76 23.40 -4.27 -2.08
C THR A 76 22.70 -3.10 -1.40
N LYS A 77 21.37 -3.13 -1.30
CA LYS A 77 20.53 -2.04 -0.80
C LYS A 77 19.43 -2.55 0.15
N ARG A 78 19.75 -3.60 0.92
CA ARG A 78 18.81 -4.27 1.83
C ARG A 78 18.20 -3.33 2.86
N GLU A 79 19.04 -2.54 3.54
CA GLU A 79 18.58 -1.65 4.61
C GLU A 79 17.64 -0.57 4.06
N GLU A 80 17.98 0.05 2.92
CA GLU A 80 17.09 1.02 2.25
C GLU A 80 15.75 0.39 1.84
N ARG A 81 15.77 -0.87 1.37
CA ARG A 81 14.55 -1.62 1.02
C ARG A 81 13.67 -1.87 2.25
N GLN A 82 14.29 -2.31 3.34
CA GLN A 82 13.60 -2.61 4.60
C GLN A 82 13.01 -1.36 5.23
N ALA A 83 13.74 -0.24 5.24
CA ALA A 83 13.23 1.04 5.72
C ALA A 83 11.98 1.48 4.95
N LEU A 84 11.99 1.36 3.61
CA LEU A 84 10.80 1.67 2.80
C LEU A 84 9.62 0.73 3.10
N GLN A 85 9.85 -0.56 3.34
CA GLN A 85 8.81 -1.52 3.74
C GLN A 85 8.20 -1.13 5.11
N GLU A 86 9.03 -0.75 6.07
CA GLU A 86 8.57 -0.26 7.38
C GLU A 86 7.74 1.02 7.26
N GLU A 87 8.20 1.97 6.43
CA GLU A 87 7.45 3.19 6.13
C GLU A 87 6.09 2.91 5.47
N ILE A 88 6.01 1.98 4.52
CA ILE A 88 4.74 1.56 3.90
C ILE A 88 3.77 1.05 4.98
N MET A 89 4.23 0.16 5.86
CA MET A 89 3.40 -0.41 6.93
C MET A 89 2.94 0.68 7.92
N ALA A 90 3.83 1.62 8.28
CA ALA A 90 3.51 2.73 9.15
C ALA A 90 2.50 3.70 8.52
N LEU A 91 2.68 4.06 7.25
CA LEU A 91 1.75 4.92 6.51
C LEU A 91 0.35 4.30 6.41
N CYS A 92 0.25 2.98 6.19
CA CYS A 92 -1.03 2.27 6.20
C CYS A 92 -1.73 2.38 7.56
N LEU A 93 -1.00 2.23 8.68
CA LEU A 93 -1.57 2.40 10.03
C LEU A 93 -2.06 3.83 10.28
N VAL A 94 -1.29 4.83 9.86
CA VAL A 94 -1.70 6.24 9.98
C VAL A 94 -2.93 6.52 9.11
N PHE A 95 -2.99 5.94 7.91
CA PHE A 95 -4.14 6.05 7.01
C PHE A 95 -5.40 5.42 7.65
N GLU A 96 -5.29 4.20 8.17
CA GLU A 96 -6.37 3.49 8.87
C GLU A 96 -6.90 4.32 10.06
N ASN A 97 -6.02 4.93 10.84
CA ASN A 97 -6.40 5.82 11.94
C ASN A 97 -7.12 7.09 11.47
N LEU A 98 -6.65 7.70 10.36
CA LEU A 98 -7.33 8.87 9.78
C LEU A 98 -8.72 8.50 9.31
N ILE A 99 -8.90 7.38 8.61
CA ILE A 99 -10.23 6.90 8.17
C ILE A 99 -11.16 6.69 9.36
N ASN A 100 -10.67 6.11 10.46
CA ASN A 100 -11.44 5.96 11.68
C ASN A 100 -11.85 7.31 12.31
N ALA A 101 -10.96 8.30 12.31
CA ALA A 101 -11.26 9.64 12.79
C ALA A 101 -12.29 10.36 11.90
N LEU A 102 -12.19 10.22 10.57
CA LEU A 102 -13.15 10.79 9.63
C LEU A 102 -14.53 10.15 9.81
N LYS A 103 -14.60 8.82 9.96
CA LYS A 103 -15.84 8.08 10.25
C LYS A 103 -16.55 8.55 11.51
N ALA A 104 -15.79 8.86 12.56
CA ALA A 104 -16.34 9.33 13.83
C ALA A 104 -16.81 10.80 13.78
N SER A 105 -16.39 11.55 12.76
CA SER A 105 -16.61 12.99 12.70
C SER A 105 -17.90 13.35 11.95
N LYS A 106 -18.75 14.15 12.60
CA LYS A 106 -19.95 14.73 11.98
C LYS A 106 -19.64 15.63 10.78
N ALA A 107 -18.39 16.08 10.61
CA ALA A 107 -17.98 16.87 9.45
C ALA A 107 -17.84 16.04 8.16
N TYR A 108 -17.82 14.71 8.26
CA TYR A 108 -17.64 13.79 7.13
C TYR A 108 -18.76 12.72 7.11
N PRO A 109 -20.04 13.11 6.99
CA PRO A 109 -21.17 12.18 7.07
C PRO A 109 -21.16 11.09 5.99
N GLY A 110 -20.45 11.33 4.88
CA GLY A 110 -20.27 10.38 3.79
C GLY A 110 -19.20 9.32 4.01
N VAL A 111 -18.35 9.48 5.03
CA VAL A 111 -17.39 8.46 5.47
C VAL A 111 -18.11 7.54 6.46
N ASP A 112 -19.13 6.84 5.97
CA ASP A 112 -19.92 5.93 6.80
C ASP A 112 -19.13 4.64 7.15
N ALA A 113 -19.74 3.77 7.96
CA ALA A 113 -19.13 2.51 8.37
C ALA A 113 -18.74 1.61 7.18
N HIS A 114 -19.52 1.64 6.09
CA HIS A 114 -19.26 0.83 4.92
C HIS A 114 -18.08 1.38 4.09
N LYS A 115 -18.05 2.68 3.82
CA LYS A 115 -16.94 3.33 3.11
C LYS A 115 -15.64 3.23 3.89
N ALA A 116 -15.69 3.45 5.20
CA ALA A 116 -14.54 3.28 6.08
C ALA A 116 -14.02 1.84 6.07
N ALA A 117 -14.91 0.84 6.13
CA ALA A 117 -14.51 -0.57 6.07
C ALA A 117 -13.80 -0.91 4.75
N ILE A 118 -14.26 -0.40 3.61
CA ILE A 118 -13.59 -0.61 2.31
C ILE A 118 -12.17 -0.01 2.32
N TRP A 119 -12.03 1.24 2.78
CA TRP A 119 -10.71 1.88 2.90
C TRP A 119 -9.78 1.11 3.82
N THR A 120 -10.26 0.74 5.01
CA THR A 120 -9.48 -0.02 5.98
C THR A 120 -9.06 -1.37 5.42
N GLN A 121 -9.96 -2.11 4.75
CA GLN A 121 -9.61 -3.39 4.14
C GLN A 121 -8.54 -3.24 3.05
N LYS A 122 -8.69 -2.24 2.17
CA LYS A 122 -7.69 -1.98 1.11
C LYS A 122 -6.31 -1.61 1.70
N SER A 123 -6.27 -0.81 2.76
CA SER A 123 -5.03 -0.50 3.48
C SER A 123 -4.43 -1.73 4.15
N MET A 124 -5.25 -2.55 4.79
CA MET A 124 -4.81 -3.80 5.44
C MET A 124 -4.24 -4.80 4.43
N ASP A 125 -4.84 -4.94 3.25
CA ASP A 125 -4.30 -5.77 2.16
C ASP A 125 -2.86 -5.37 1.84
N VAL A 126 -2.60 -4.06 1.62
CA VAL A 126 -1.26 -3.54 1.35
C VAL A 126 -0.32 -3.82 2.53
N ARG A 127 -0.75 -3.48 3.75
CA ARG A 127 0.07 -3.62 4.96
C ARG A 127 0.47 -5.07 5.23
N PHE A 128 -0.45 -6.02 5.08
CA PHE A 128 -0.18 -7.43 5.36
C PHE A 128 0.66 -8.08 4.26
N LEU A 129 0.44 -7.74 3.00
CA LEU A 129 1.32 -8.17 1.91
C LEU A 129 2.74 -7.62 2.07
N CYS A 130 2.86 -6.34 2.44
CA CYS A 130 4.16 -5.72 2.73
C CYS A 130 4.85 -6.38 3.93
N ALA A 131 4.11 -6.70 5.00
CA ALA A 131 4.66 -7.40 6.16
C ALA A 131 5.14 -8.82 5.81
N ALA A 132 4.40 -9.55 4.96
CA ALA A 132 4.81 -10.86 4.48
C ALA A 132 6.09 -10.76 3.63
N TRP A 133 6.15 -9.75 2.76
CA TRP A 133 7.31 -9.47 1.92
C TRP A 133 8.55 -9.10 2.75
N TYR A 134 8.43 -8.20 3.73
CA TYR A 134 9.48 -7.83 4.67
C TYR A 134 10.05 -9.07 5.40
N LYS A 135 9.16 -9.91 5.97
CA LYS A 135 9.56 -11.15 6.65
C LYS A 135 10.31 -12.09 5.71
N SER A 136 9.83 -12.25 4.49
CA SER A 136 10.50 -13.07 3.49
C SER A 136 11.91 -12.54 3.18
N ASP A 137 12.06 -11.24 2.97
CA ASP A 137 13.36 -10.61 2.71
C ASP A 137 14.34 -10.76 3.90
N MET A 138 13.86 -10.75 5.15
CA MET A 138 14.70 -11.02 6.33
C MET A 138 15.29 -12.43 6.36
N THR A 139 14.55 -13.42 5.88
CA THR A 139 14.98 -14.84 5.88
C THR A 139 15.91 -15.19 4.73
N ARG A 140 15.99 -14.33 3.71
CA ARG A 140 16.83 -14.52 2.52
C ARG A 140 18.24 -14.00 2.81
N ARG A 141 19.25 -14.87 2.63
CA ARG A 141 20.67 -14.51 2.75
C ARG A 141 21.17 -13.93 1.44
#